data_AF-A0A1W9LUV1-F1
#
_entry.id   AF-A0A1W9LUV1-F1
#
_cell.length_a   1.000
_cell.length_b   1.000
_cell.length_c   1.000
_cell.angle_alpha   90.00
_cell.angle_beta   90.00
_cell.angle_gamma   90.00
#
_symmetry.space_group_name_H-M   'P 1'
#
loop_
_entity.id
_entity.type
_entity.pdbx_description
1 polymer ?
#
loop_
_entity_poly.entity_id
_entity_poly.type
_entity_poly.pdbx_seq_one_letter_code
_entity_poly.pdbx_strand_id
1 'polypeptide(L)'
;PCFEEEEQQFERKYKNIFKLLKANKSYKEDVDEIESLVKKSEKKDFAFSLLFFDKQKNAFDILKLISNIEYKKLVKKLEHFDDFRKAYDLALLNQSFTLNDVRYNFFPSESSHNAEDIRKLYRKDILNFLEAFLHGYSISYTDMIRRFTDIYNRRFHRDNSDILAPFKAALFFSILNKVKPLKGMAMKGGNAVTEVQNEAFRKFFETHEAIYKENYYRQGLFLLGTVINKIVVAQQKKASQKNEGGEGDENKKGKPKKATSTFLKKLNYSGIPAHRVSNLLAEVKNYTEIYDEQISYKEPEIWGNIMDRLQGIENSGMKGEEVVFYILTGISYAGYLGMIHSKKEKGEK
;
A
#
# COMPACT_ATOMS: atom_id res chain seq x y z
N PRO A 1 17.47 17.33 -7.29
CA PRO A 1 17.79 16.03 -7.92
C PRO A 1 17.65 16.15 -9.43
N CYS A 2 18.80 16.21 -10.13
CA CYS A 2 18.84 16.21 -11.58
C CYS A 2 18.40 14.83 -12.05
N PHE A 3 17.27 14.75 -12.77
CA PHE A 3 16.84 13.51 -13.40
C PHE A 3 17.84 13.14 -14.48
N GLU A 4 18.27 11.87 -14.57
CA GLU A 4 19.04 11.41 -15.72
C GLU A 4 18.19 11.51 -16.99
N GLU A 5 18.80 11.97 -18.09
CA GLU A 5 18.12 12.25 -19.38
C GLU A 5 17.29 11.08 -19.91
N GLU A 6 17.60 9.84 -19.52
CA GLU A 6 17.02 8.63 -20.07
C GLU A 6 15.74 8.16 -19.34
N GLU A 7 15.59 8.43 -18.03
CA GLU A 7 14.29 8.28 -17.35
C GLU A 7 13.32 9.35 -17.85
N GLN A 8 13.81 10.58 -18.02
CA GLN A 8 13.06 11.61 -18.73
C GLN A 8 12.68 11.15 -20.14
N GLN A 9 13.55 10.45 -20.88
CA GLN A 9 13.18 9.90 -22.19
C GLN A 9 12.10 8.82 -22.10
N PHE A 10 12.13 7.90 -21.13
CA PHE A 10 11.06 6.91 -20.94
C PHE A 10 9.73 7.58 -20.57
N GLU A 11 9.75 8.50 -19.60
CA GLU A 11 8.56 9.27 -19.23
C GLU A 11 8.05 10.17 -20.37
N ARG A 12 8.95 10.79 -21.15
CA ARG A 12 8.60 11.57 -22.36
C ARG A 12 8.00 10.66 -23.44
N LYS A 13 8.50 9.43 -23.58
CA LYS A 13 8.07 8.45 -24.57
C LYS A 13 6.70 7.85 -24.27
N TYR A 14 6.40 7.62 -23.00
CA TYR A 14 5.10 7.13 -22.54
C TYR A 14 4.30 8.21 -21.83
N LYS A 15 4.48 9.48 -22.24
CA LYS A 15 3.91 10.66 -21.58
C LYS A 15 2.41 10.53 -21.33
N ASN A 16 1.67 9.83 -22.18
CA ASN A 16 0.22 9.63 -22.00
C ASN A 16 -0.11 8.59 -20.90
N ILE A 17 0.65 7.49 -20.79
CA ILE A 17 0.54 6.55 -19.65
C ILE A 17 0.94 7.29 -18.39
N PHE A 18 2.08 7.98 -18.41
CA PHE A 18 2.55 8.74 -17.27
C PHE A 18 1.64 9.92 -16.94
N LYS A 19 0.92 10.53 -17.88
CA LYS A 19 -0.07 11.57 -17.57
C LYS A 19 -1.25 10.96 -16.81
N LEU A 20 -1.73 9.80 -17.24
CA LEU A 20 -2.80 9.05 -16.56
C LEU A 20 -2.35 8.48 -15.20
N LEU A 21 -1.10 8.03 -15.10
CA LEU A 21 -0.51 7.54 -13.87
C LEU A 21 -0.11 8.68 -12.93
N LYS A 22 0.44 9.82 -13.39
CA LYS A 22 0.92 10.95 -12.56
C LYS A 22 -0.19 11.85 -12.01
N ALA A 23 -1.47 11.48 -12.18
CA ALA A 23 -2.55 12.17 -11.49
C ALA A 23 -2.30 12.08 -9.97
N ASN A 24 -1.92 13.21 -9.37
CA ASN A 24 -1.71 13.34 -7.92
C ASN A 24 -2.95 13.93 -7.21
N LYS A 25 -4.01 14.23 -7.98
CA LYS A 25 -5.28 14.80 -7.52
C LYS A 25 -6.42 13.81 -7.72
N SER A 26 -7.63 14.21 -7.32
CA SER A 26 -8.83 13.37 -7.48
C SER A 26 -9.08 13.15 -8.97
N TYR A 27 -9.59 11.98 -9.33
CA TYR A 27 -9.96 11.71 -10.73
C TYR A 27 -11.24 12.45 -11.13
N LYS A 28 -11.94 13.09 -10.19
CA LYS A 28 -13.16 13.84 -10.43
C LYS A 28 -13.07 14.83 -11.60
N GLU A 29 -12.02 15.66 -11.66
CA GLU A 29 -11.86 16.62 -12.76
C GLU A 29 -11.68 15.93 -14.12
N ASP A 30 -10.86 14.88 -14.17
CA ASP A 30 -10.66 14.08 -15.38
C ASP A 30 -11.95 13.34 -15.79
N VAL A 31 -12.71 12.83 -14.82
CA VAL A 31 -14.00 12.17 -15.04
C VAL A 31 -15.03 13.18 -15.55
N ASP A 32 -15.16 14.34 -14.92
CA ASP A 32 -16.10 15.41 -15.29
C ASP A 32 -15.80 15.96 -16.70
N GLU A 33 -14.52 16.18 -17.03
CA GLU A 33 -14.09 16.61 -18.36
C GLU A 33 -14.49 15.57 -19.42
N ILE A 34 -14.21 14.29 -19.18
CA ILE A 34 -14.53 13.25 -20.16
C ILE A 34 -16.05 12.99 -20.22
N GLU A 35 -16.78 13.10 -19.12
CA GLU A 35 -18.25 13.03 -19.13
C GLU A 35 -18.84 14.15 -19.99
N SER A 36 -18.28 15.35 -19.90
CA SER A 36 -18.68 16.47 -20.73
C SER A 36 -18.46 16.20 -22.22
N LEU A 37 -17.36 15.52 -22.57
CA LEU A 37 -17.04 15.11 -23.94
C LEU A 37 -17.98 14.00 -24.44
N VAL A 38 -18.32 13.03 -23.59
CA VAL A 38 -19.27 11.96 -23.92
C VAL A 38 -20.69 12.52 -24.10
N LYS A 39 -21.13 13.45 -23.24
CA LYS A 39 -22.41 14.15 -23.38
C LYS A 39 -22.48 14.96 -24.68
N LYS A 40 -21.35 15.50 -25.15
CA LYS A 40 -21.24 16.21 -26.43
C LYS A 40 -21.13 15.26 -27.64
N SER A 41 -20.80 14.00 -27.43
CA SER A 41 -20.73 12.99 -28.49
C SER A 41 -22.11 12.36 -28.73
N GLU A 42 -22.51 12.16 -29.99
CA GLU A 42 -23.79 11.51 -30.33
C GLU A 42 -23.86 10.04 -29.87
N LYS A 43 -22.73 9.43 -29.51
CA LYS A 43 -22.65 8.04 -29.03
C LYS A 43 -22.66 8.00 -27.51
N LYS A 44 -23.77 7.50 -26.95
CA LYS A 44 -23.92 7.27 -25.49
C LYS A 44 -22.93 6.25 -24.92
N ASP A 45 -22.34 5.41 -25.76
CA ASP A 45 -21.29 4.46 -25.41
C ASP A 45 -20.06 4.69 -26.29
N PHE A 46 -18.96 5.09 -25.66
CA PHE A 46 -17.68 5.35 -26.30
C PHE A 46 -16.65 4.32 -25.82
N ALA A 47 -16.02 3.65 -26.78
CA ALA A 47 -14.88 2.79 -26.53
C ALA A 47 -13.68 3.32 -27.32
N PHE A 48 -12.49 3.19 -26.74
CA PHE A 48 -11.25 3.65 -27.37
C PHE A 48 -10.17 2.57 -27.27
N SER A 49 -9.12 2.76 -28.06
CA SER A 49 -7.96 1.87 -28.08
C SER A 49 -6.71 2.65 -27.68
N LEU A 50 -5.83 2.01 -26.93
CA LEU A 50 -4.52 2.53 -26.56
C LEU A 50 -3.44 1.74 -27.30
N LEU A 51 -2.71 2.42 -28.19
CA LEU A 51 -1.54 1.87 -28.87
C LEU A 51 -0.26 2.33 -28.16
N PHE A 52 0.50 1.37 -27.64
CA PHE A 52 1.81 1.57 -27.06
C PHE A 52 2.87 1.10 -28.04
N PHE A 53 3.76 2.01 -28.41
CA PHE A 53 4.80 1.74 -29.40
C PHE A 53 6.11 2.42 -29.02
N ASP A 54 7.20 1.88 -29.56
CA ASP A 54 8.53 2.46 -29.54
C ASP A 54 8.85 2.97 -30.94
N LYS A 55 9.01 4.30 -31.09
CA LYS A 55 9.50 4.89 -32.34
C LYS A 55 11.00 5.11 -32.22
N GLN A 56 11.77 4.32 -32.95
CA GLN A 56 13.18 4.59 -33.22
C GLN A 56 13.33 5.28 -34.59
N LYS A 57 14.52 5.82 -34.90
CA LYS A 57 14.75 6.61 -36.12
C LYS A 57 14.23 5.94 -37.40
N ASN A 58 14.38 4.60 -37.50
CA ASN A 58 14.00 3.82 -38.68
C ASN A 58 13.05 2.64 -38.38
N ALA A 59 12.54 2.51 -37.15
CA ALA A 59 11.69 1.37 -36.75
C ALA A 59 10.51 1.83 -35.89
N PHE A 60 9.38 1.13 -36.04
CA PHE A 60 8.16 1.34 -35.27
C PHE A 60 7.77 0.01 -34.62
N ASP A 61 8.19 -0.18 -33.37
CA ASP A 61 7.93 -1.42 -32.65
C ASP A 61 6.66 -1.27 -31.83
N ILE A 62 5.60 -1.99 -32.22
CA ILE A 62 4.37 -2.05 -31.43
C ILE A 62 4.63 -2.90 -30.20
N LEU A 63 4.51 -2.29 -29.03
CA LEU A 63 4.70 -2.96 -27.74
C LEU A 63 3.41 -3.63 -27.28
N LYS A 64 2.28 -2.92 -27.43
CA LYS A 64 0.95 -3.46 -27.12
C LYS A 64 -0.15 -2.59 -27.72
N LEU A 65 -1.21 -3.23 -28.19
CA LEU A 65 -2.49 -2.59 -28.49
C LEU A 65 -3.52 -3.09 -27.48
N ILE A 66 -4.05 -2.19 -26.65
CA ILE A 66 -5.19 -2.47 -25.78
C ILE A 66 -6.41 -1.86 -26.47
N SER A 67 -7.26 -2.70 -27.06
CA SER A 67 -8.40 -2.25 -27.86
C SER A 67 -9.70 -2.31 -27.07
N ASN A 68 -10.75 -1.61 -27.51
CA ASN A 68 -12.11 -1.74 -26.96
C ASN A 68 -12.21 -1.44 -25.46
N ILE A 69 -11.51 -0.42 -24.98
CA ILE A 69 -11.62 0.05 -23.61
C ILE A 69 -12.91 0.85 -23.49
N GLU A 70 -13.89 0.27 -22.80
CA GLU A 70 -15.16 0.94 -22.52
C GLU A 70 -14.96 2.06 -21.49
N TYR A 71 -15.24 3.29 -21.91
CA TYR A 71 -15.02 4.47 -21.07
C TYR A 71 -15.80 4.41 -19.75
N LYS A 72 -17.10 4.07 -19.79
CA LYS A 72 -17.94 3.97 -18.58
C LYS A 72 -17.40 2.97 -17.55
N LYS A 73 -16.78 1.88 -18.01
CA LYS A 73 -16.12 0.90 -17.14
C LYS A 73 -14.84 1.48 -16.54
N LEU A 74 -14.06 2.25 -17.30
CA LEU A 74 -12.89 2.93 -16.78
C LEU A 74 -13.26 3.96 -15.70
N VAL A 75 -14.27 4.81 -15.94
CA VAL A 75 -14.74 5.79 -14.95
C VAL A 75 -15.10 5.12 -13.63
N LYS A 76 -15.95 4.10 -13.66
CA LYS A 76 -16.32 3.33 -12.44
C LYS A 76 -15.11 2.80 -11.68
N LYS A 77 -14.07 2.35 -12.39
CA LYS A 77 -12.83 1.86 -11.78
C LYS A 77 -12.05 2.98 -11.09
N LEU A 78 -12.01 4.17 -11.69
CA LEU A 78 -11.34 5.35 -11.14
C LEU A 78 -12.14 5.95 -9.97
N GLU A 79 -13.46 5.96 -10.03
CA GLU A 79 -14.34 6.40 -8.93
C GLU A 79 -14.07 5.62 -7.64
N HIS A 80 -13.77 4.32 -7.71
CA HIS A 80 -13.39 3.55 -6.54
C HIS A 80 -12.14 4.07 -5.82
N PHE A 81 -11.19 4.69 -6.52
CA PHE A 81 -10.04 5.35 -5.87
C PHE A 81 -10.50 6.59 -5.09
N ASP A 82 -11.35 7.41 -5.70
CA ASP A 82 -11.90 8.60 -5.05
C ASP A 82 -12.80 8.25 -3.85
N ASP A 83 -13.59 7.18 -3.95
CA ASP A 83 -14.42 6.66 -2.86
C ASP A 83 -13.57 6.29 -1.64
N PHE A 84 -12.51 5.51 -1.84
CA PHE A 84 -11.61 5.13 -0.75
C PHE A 84 -10.83 6.32 -0.21
N ARG A 85 -10.40 7.24 -1.08
CA ARG A 85 -9.72 8.47 -0.68
C ARG A 85 -10.58 9.31 0.26
N LYS A 86 -11.89 9.42 -0.03
CA LYS A 86 -12.87 10.10 0.81
C LYS A 86 -13.17 9.32 2.08
N ALA A 87 -13.46 8.02 1.97
CA ALA A 87 -13.83 7.17 3.11
C ALA A 87 -12.77 7.13 4.22
N TYR A 88 -11.49 7.29 3.84
CA TYR A 88 -10.36 7.33 4.77
C TYR A 88 -9.77 8.73 4.95
N ASP A 89 -10.45 9.81 4.59
CA ASP A 89 -9.98 11.19 4.81
C ASP A 89 -8.53 11.43 4.34
N LEU A 90 -8.06 10.75 3.28
CA LEU A 90 -6.65 10.79 2.88
C LEU A 90 -6.20 12.20 2.46
N ALA A 91 -7.16 13.02 2.00
CA ALA A 91 -6.94 14.44 1.72
C ALA A 91 -6.49 15.23 2.96
N LEU A 92 -6.99 14.91 4.16
CA LEU A 92 -6.59 15.54 5.42
C LEU A 92 -5.10 15.34 5.72
N LEU A 93 -4.53 14.23 5.24
CA LEU A 93 -3.13 13.87 5.40
C LEU A 93 -2.24 14.32 4.24
N ASN A 94 -2.78 15.06 3.26
CA ASN A 94 -2.12 15.35 1.98
C ASN A 94 -1.61 14.07 1.28
N GLN A 95 -2.34 12.97 1.42
CA GLN A 95 -2.00 11.68 0.81
C GLN A 95 -2.78 11.49 -0.49
N SER A 96 -2.07 11.10 -1.54
CA SER A 96 -2.68 10.59 -2.77
C SER A 96 -3.07 9.13 -2.61
N PHE A 97 -4.08 8.72 -3.38
CA PHE A 97 -4.37 7.33 -3.64
C PHE A 97 -4.89 7.21 -5.08
N THR A 98 -3.97 7.01 -6.00
CA THR A 98 -4.24 6.99 -7.45
C THR A 98 -3.52 5.83 -8.13
N LEU A 99 -3.71 5.65 -9.44
CA LEU A 99 -2.92 4.70 -10.23
C LEU A 99 -1.42 5.01 -10.20
N ASN A 100 -1.00 6.23 -9.84
CA ASN A 100 0.42 6.53 -9.58
C ASN A 100 0.95 5.71 -8.42
N ASP A 101 0.20 5.72 -7.30
CA ASP A 101 0.56 4.97 -6.10
C ASP A 101 0.65 3.48 -6.45
N VAL A 102 -0.28 2.98 -7.28
CA VAL A 102 -0.22 1.60 -7.80
C VAL A 102 1.04 1.34 -8.60
N ARG A 103 1.43 2.24 -9.51
CA ARG A 103 2.69 2.13 -10.25
C ARG A 103 3.85 1.94 -9.26
N TYR A 104 4.03 2.88 -8.33
CA TYR A 104 5.22 2.92 -7.47
C TYR A 104 5.23 1.86 -6.37
N ASN A 105 4.09 1.27 -6.05
CA ASN A 105 3.97 0.23 -5.03
C ASN A 105 4.04 -1.19 -5.60
N PHE A 106 3.68 -1.40 -6.88
CA PHE A 106 3.60 -2.73 -7.48
C PHE A 106 4.52 -2.95 -8.68
N PHE A 107 5.14 -1.88 -9.21
CA PHE A 107 6.09 -1.97 -10.31
C PHE A 107 7.41 -1.25 -9.98
N PRO A 108 8.53 -1.73 -10.52
CA PRO A 108 9.81 -1.07 -10.36
C PRO A 108 9.82 0.39 -10.80
N SER A 109 10.67 1.12 -10.10
CA SER A 109 10.93 2.55 -10.24
C SER A 109 12.34 2.81 -9.71
N GLU A 110 12.90 3.99 -9.97
CA GLU A 110 14.22 4.34 -9.43
C GLU A 110 14.28 4.30 -7.90
N SER A 111 13.14 4.59 -7.25
CA SER A 111 13.02 4.47 -5.79
C SER A 111 13.19 3.03 -5.28
N SER A 112 13.05 2.01 -6.14
CA SER A 112 13.13 0.59 -5.77
C SER A 112 14.23 -0.20 -6.49
N HIS A 113 14.61 0.17 -7.71
CA HIS A 113 15.49 -0.61 -8.59
C HIS A 113 16.52 0.28 -9.30
N ASN A 114 17.61 -0.31 -9.78
CA ASN A 114 18.59 0.41 -10.60
C ASN A 114 18.08 0.58 -12.04
N ALA A 115 18.61 1.56 -12.77
CA ALA A 115 18.16 1.90 -14.13
C ALA A 115 18.21 0.70 -15.11
N GLU A 116 19.21 -0.17 -14.99
CA GLU A 116 19.34 -1.36 -15.85
C GLU A 116 18.23 -2.41 -15.59
N ASP A 117 17.89 -2.64 -14.33
CA ASP A 117 16.81 -3.55 -13.93
C ASP A 117 15.45 -3.03 -14.40
N ILE A 118 15.22 -1.72 -14.28
CA ILE A 118 13.98 -1.06 -14.74
C ILE A 118 13.78 -1.27 -16.25
N ARG A 119 14.86 -1.22 -17.04
CA ARG A 119 14.82 -1.40 -18.50
C ARG A 119 14.51 -2.84 -18.92
N LYS A 120 15.17 -3.84 -18.31
CA LYS A 120 15.07 -5.25 -18.70
C LYS A 120 13.74 -5.89 -18.28
N LEU A 121 13.18 -5.49 -17.15
CA LEU A 121 12.13 -6.28 -16.50
C LEU A 121 10.68 -5.85 -16.81
N TYR A 122 10.36 -4.62 -17.27
CA TYR A 122 9.00 -4.08 -16.97
C TYR A 122 8.16 -3.36 -18.03
N ARG A 123 8.53 -3.31 -19.32
CA ARG A 123 7.60 -2.75 -20.33
C ARG A 123 6.35 -3.62 -20.49
N LYS A 124 6.52 -4.94 -20.59
CA LYS A 124 5.41 -5.87 -20.85
C LYS A 124 4.51 -6.07 -19.63
N ASP A 125 5.10 -6.15 -18.44
CA ASP A 125 4.37 -6.40 -17.19
C ASP A 125 3.43 -5.27 -16.80
N ILE A 126 3.87 -4.01 -16.91
CA ILE A 126 3.00 -2.84 -16.66
C ILE A 126 1.86 -2.81 -17.68
N LEU A 127 2.14 -3.05 -18.97
CA LEU A 127 1.14 -3.06 -20.02
C LEU A 127 0.18 -4.26 -19.92
N ASN A 128 0.64 -5.40 -19.40
CA ASN A 128 -0.19 -6.57 -19.08
C ASN A 128 -1.10 -6.29 -17.90
N PHE A 129 -0.57 -5.69 -16.84
CA PHE A 129 -1.38 -5.26 -15.72
C PHE A 129 -2.41 -4.22 -16.14
N LEU A 130 -2.01 -3.20 -16.92
CA LEU A 130 -2.92 -2.16 -17.39
C LEU A 130 -4.04 -2.75 -18.25
N GLU A 131 -3.73 -3.66 -19.18
CA GLU A 131 -4.74 -4.38 -19.95
C GLU A 131 -5.69 -5.17 -19.05
N ALA A 132 -5.14 -5.94 -18.10
CA ALA A 132 -5.95 -6.72 -17.17
C ALA A 132 -6.86 -5.83 -16.33
N PHE A 133 -6.34 -4.71 -15.82
CA PHE A 133 -7.12 -3.72 -15.08
C PHE A 133 -8.21 -3.09 -15.94
N LEU A 134 -7.89 -2.67 -17.17
CA LEU A 134 -8.81 -1.99 -18.09
C LEU A 134 -9.93 -2.93 -18.58
N HIS A 135 -9.64 -4.20 -18.84
CA HIS A 135 -10.65 -5.18 -19.26
C HIS A 135 -11.32 -5.93 -18.10
N GLY A 136 -10.80 -5.80 -16.88
CA GLY A 136 -11.28 -6.62 -15.75
C GLY A 136 -10.91 -8.10 -15.90
N TYR A 137 -9.75 -8.38 -16.49
CA TYR A 137 -9.19 -9.73 -16.49
C TYR A 137 -8.69 -10.08 -15.09
N SER A 138 -8.67 -11.39 -14.81
CA SER A 138 -8.23 -11.89 -13.52
C SER A 138 -6.76 -11.54 -13.26
N ILE A 139 -6.47 -10.95 -12.10
CA ILE A 139 -5.11 -10.67 -11.62
C ILE A 139 -4.79 -11.64 -10.48
N SER A 140 -3.56 -12.16 -10.46
CA SER A 140 -3.06 -13.07 -9.43
C SER A 140 -2.78 -12.31 -8.14
N TYR A 141 -3.47 -12.67 -7.06
CA TYR A 141 -3.30 -12.05 -5.75
C TYR A 141 -1.89 -12.27 -5.20
N THR A 142 -1.43 -13.52 -5.26
CA THR A 142 -0.12 -13.94 -4.76
C THR A 142 1.03 -13.24 -5.50
N ASP A 143 0.91 -13.08 -6.82
CA ASP A 143 1.93 -12.35 -7.58
C ASP A 143 1.96 -10.87 -7.24
N MET A 144 0.81 -10.24 -7.01
CA MET A 144 0.76 -8.84 -6.64
C MET A 144 1.31 -8.59 -5.23
N ILE A 145 1.01 -9.47 -4.26
CA ILE A 145 1.63 -9.40 -2.92
C ILE A 145 3.14 -9.55 -3.02
N ARG A 146 3.62 -10.57 -3.76
CA ARG A 146 5.06 -10.80 -3.93
C ARG A 146 5.76 -9.57 -4.54
N ARG A 147 5.19 -9.01 -5.60
CA ARG A 147 5.70 -7.78 -6.24
C ARG A 147 5.71 -6.61 -5.27
N PHE A 148 4.61 -6.39 -4.55
CA PHE A 148 4.52 -5.33 -3.54
C PHE A 148 5.60 -5.47 -2.46
N THR A 149 5.73 -6.65 -1.88
CA THR A 149 6.67 -6.91 -0.78
C THR A 149 8.13 -6.74 -1.24
N ASP A 150 8.50 -7.21 -2.44
CA ASP A 150 9.84 -6.98 -3.01
C ASP A 150 10.12 -5.48 -3.23
N ILE A 151 9.19 -4.75 -3.84
CA ILE A 151 9.34 -3.31 -4.10
C ILE A 151 9.42 -2.53 -2.79
N TYR A 152 8.53 -2.83 -1.83
CA TYR A 152 8.50 -2.17 -0.54
C TYR A 152 9.79 -2.41 0.24
N ASN A 153 10.29 -3.67 0.25
CA ASN A 153 11.56 -4.04 0.86
C ASN A 153 12.72 -3.21 0.30
N ARG A 154 12.85 -3.15 -1.03
CA ARG A 154 13.92 -2.38 -1.69
C ARG A 154 13.82 -0.89 -1.41
N ARG A 155 12.59 -0.33 -1.44
CA ARG A 155 12.36 1.08 -1.11
C ARG A 155 12.78 1.37 0.33
N PHE A 156 12.31 0.57 1.29
CA PHE A 156 12.61 0.75 2.71
C PHE A 156 14.12 0.85 3.00
N HIS A 157 14.95 0.08 2.28
CA HIS A 157 16.41 0.11 2.44
C HIS A 157 17.11 1.25 1.69
N ARG A 158 16.49 1.85 0.67
CA ARG A 158 17.06 2.95 -0.13
C ARG A 158 16.68 4.33 0.39
N ASP A 159 15.40 4.55 0.56
CA ASP A 159 14.81 5.82 0.96
C ASP A 159 13.60 5.52 1.82
N ASN A 160 13.48 6.18 2.98
CA ASN A 160 12.36 5.99 3.92
C ASN A 160 11.04 5.80 3.16
N SER A 161 10.52 4.57 3.16
CA SER A 161 9.39 4.18 2.33
C SER A 161 8.15 5.00 2.67
N ASP A 162 7.21 5.11 1.72
CA ASP A 162 5.88 5.60 2.04
C ASP A 162 5.27 4.66 3.10
N ILE A 163 5.21 5.13 4.35
CA ILE A 163 4.73 4.37 5.51
C ILE A 163 3.27 3.93 5.30
N LEU A 164 2.51 4.64 4.45
CA LEU A 164 1.13 4.32 4.12
C LEU A 164 1.00 3.38 2.91
N ALA A 165 2.09 2.99 2.25
CA ALA A 165 2.03 2.13 1.06
C ALA A 165 1.38 0.76 1.33
N PRO A 166 1.64 0.04 2.45
CA PRO A 166 0.95 -1.22 2.74
C PRO A 166 -0.56 -1.05 2.91
N PHE A 167 -0.99 0.01 3.61
CA PHE A 167 -2.40 0.35 3.73
C PHE A 167 -3.02 0.67 2.36
N LYS A 168 -2.39 1.53 1.55
CA LYS A 168 -2.84 1.84 0.18
C LYS A 168 -2.91 0.60 -0.72
N ALA A 169 -2.00 -0.36 -0.54
CA ALA A 169 -2.02 -1.63 -1.26
C ALA A 169 -3.27 -2.46 -0.90
N ALA A 170 -3.67 -2.51 0.38
CA ALA A 170 -4.92 -3.16 0.79
C ALA A 170 -6.17 -2.48 0.21
N LEU A 171 -6.19 -1.14 0.15
CA LEU A 171 -7.25 -0.39 -0.55
C LEU A 171 -7.30 -0.80 -2.02
N PHE A 172 -6.14 -0.85 -2.68
CA PHE A 172 -6.07 -1.20 -4.10
C PHE A 172 -6.52 -2.65 -4.38
N PHE A 173 -6.17 -3.61 -3.54
CA PHE A 173 -6.71 -4.97 -3.66
C PHE A 173 -8.22 -5.03 -3.52
N SER A 174 -8.79 -4.18 -2.68
CA SER A 174 -10.25 -4.06 -2.55
C SER A 174 -10.89 -3.48 -3.81
N ILE A 175 -10.26 -2.52 -4.46
CA ILE A 175 -10.68 -2.03 -5.79
C ILE A 175 -10.64 -3.17 -6.80
N LEU A 176 -9.52 -3.89 -6.90
CA LEU A 176 -9.40 -4.99 -7.85
C LEU A 176 -10.51 -6.02 -7.65
N ASN A 177 -10.82 -6.40 -6.42
CA ASN A 177 -11.90 -7.33 -6.11
C ASN A 177 -13.30 -6.83 -6.49
N LYS A 178 -13.57 -5.52 -6.36
CA LYS A 178 -14.83 -4.91 -6.83
C LYS A 178 -14.96 -4.98 -8.36
N VAL A 179 -13.84 -4.89 -9.08
CA VAL A 179 -13.80 -4.96 -10.55
C VAL A 179 -13.91 -6.40 -11.04
N LYS A 180 -13.05 -7.28 -10.51
CA LYS A 180 -13.01 -8.71 -10.79
C LYS A 180 -12.31 -9.41 -9.63
N PRO A 181 -12.91 -10.46 -9.02
CA PRO A 181 -12.27 -11.19 -7.94
C PRO A 181 -10.85 -11.65 -8.29
N LEU A 182 -9.90 -11.39 -7.39
CA LEU A 182 -8.50 -11.77 -7.56
C LEU A 182 -8.32 -13.29 -7.48
N LYS A 183 -7.50 -13.85 -8.37
CA LYS A 183 -7.19 -15.28 -8.39
C LYS A 183 -6.26 -15.63 -7.23
N GLY A 184 -6.57 -16.73 -6.54
CA GLY A 184 -5.74 -17.23 -5.44
C GLY A 184 -5.98 -16.54 -4.09
N MET A 185 -7.05 -15.75 -3.94
CA MET A 185 -7.44 -15.19 -2.64
C MET A 185 -8.19 -16.17 -1.72
N ALA A 186 -8.84 -17.18 -2.30
CA ALA A 186 -9.70 -18.12 -1.59
C ALA A 186 -8.87 -19.01 -0.66
N MET A 187 -8.72 -18.54 0.57
CA MET A 187 -8.18 -19.29 1.69
C MET A 187 -9.02 -18.92 2.90
N LYS A 188 -9.92 -19.81 3.32
CA LYS A 188 -10.44 -19.74 4.69
C LYS A 188 -9.28 -20.12 5.60
N GLY A 189 -9.03 -19.34 6.64
CA GLY A 189 -7.81 -19.47 7.41
C GLY A 189 -8.06 -19.28 8.90
N GLY A 190 -7.80 -20.34 9.68
CA GLY A 190 -7.94 -20.33 11.13
C GLY A 190 -9.39 -20.32 11.59
N ASN A 191 -9.57 -20.20 12.90
CA ASN A 191 -10.83 -19.91 13.56
C ASN A 191 -10.57 -18.82 14.60
N ALA A 192 -11.61 -18.11 15.02
CA ALA A 192 -11.53 -17.21 16.16
C ALA A 192 -12.80 -17.34 16.99
N VAL A 193 -12.65 -17.39 18.30
CA VAL A 193 -13.77 -17.37 19.26
C VAL A 193 -13.96 -15.95 19.81
N THR A 194 -12.92 -15.12 19.74
CA THR A 194 -12.92 -13.74 20.26
C THR A 194 -13.32 -12.72 19.19
N GLU A 195 -14.05 -11.69 19.60
CA GLU A 195 -14.37 -10.54 18.74
C GLU A 195 -13.34 -9.42 18.89
N VAL A 196 -12.98 -8.79 17.77
CA VAL A 196 -12.10 -7.62 17.78
C VAL A 196 -12.86 -6.43 18.35
N GLN A 197 -12.50 -5.99 19.56
CA GLN A 197 -13.23 -4.89 20.22
C GLN A 197 -12.99 -3.51 19.60
N ASN A 198 -11.83 -3.30 18.98
CA ASN A 198 -11.51 -2.00 18.39
C ASN A 198 -12.38 -1.74 17.14
N GLU A 199 -13.27 -0.75 17.23
CA GLU A 199 -14.23 -0.39 16.18
C GLU A 199 -13.54 -0.03 14.85
N ALA A 200 -12.41 0.69 14.91
CA ALA A 200 -11.67 1.06 13.70
C ALA A 200 -11.10 -0.17 12.98
N PHE A 201 -10.58 -1.15 13.73
CA PHE A 201 -10.09 -2.40 13.14
C PHE A 201 -11.21 -3.26 12.58
N ARG A 202 -12.35 -3.35 13.28
CA ARG A 202 -13.56 -4.03 12.76
C ARG A 202 -14.04 -3.42 11.47
N LYS A 203 -14.22 -2.09 11.44
CA LYS A 203 -14.67 -1.35 10.26
C LYS A 203 -13.70 -1.54 9.09
N PHE A 204 -12.40 -1.60 9.36
CA PHE A 204 -11.39 -1.93 8.35
C PHE A 204 -11.59 -3.34 7.78
N PHE A 205 -11.78 -4.36 8.61
CA PHE A 205 -12.03 -5.73 8.13
C PHE A 205 -13.35 -5.87 7.36
N GLU A 206 -14.41 -5.21 7.80
CA GLU A 206 -15.70 -5.16 7.10
C GLU A 206 -15.57 -4.51 5.73
N THR A 207 -14.88 -3.37 5.65
CA THR A 207 -14.64 -2.64 4.39
C THR A 207 -13.81 -3.47 3.41
N HIS A 208 -12.92 -4.32 3.93
CA HIS A 208 -12.00 -5.16 3.17
C HIS A 208 -12.37 -6.65 3.27
N GLU A 209 -13.67 -6.96 3.32
CA GLU A 209 -14.15 -8.32 3.59
C GLU A 209 -13.61 -9.36 2.61
N ALA A 210 -13.43 -9.02 1.33
CA ALA A 210 -12.87 -9.93 0.34
C ALA A 210 -11.44 -10.42 0.69
N ILE A 211 -10.72 -9.68 1.54
CA ILE A 211 -9.37 -10.01 2.02
C ILE A 211 -9.43 -10.66 3.41
N TYR A 212 -10.24 -10.15 4.33
CA TYR A 212 -10.17 -10.51 5.76
C TYR A 212 -11.31 -11.39 6.27
N LYS A 213 -12.45 -11.45 5.57
CA LYS A 213 -13.59 -12.25 6.01
C LYS A 213 -13.24 -13.72 6.01
N GLU A 214 -13.55 -14.41 7.11
CA GLU A 214 -13.26 -15.83 7.32
C GLU A 214 -11.77 -16.22 7.16
N ASN A 215 -10.86 -15.24 7.21
CA ASN A 215 -9.43 -15.49 7.28
C ASN A 215 -8.85 -14.80 8.53
N TYR A 216 -8.99 -15.52 9.64
CA TYR A 216 -8.55 -15.10 10.96
C TYR A 216 -7.03 -14.96 11.05
N TYR A 217 -6.25 -15.76 10.31
CA TYR A 217 -4.79 -15.57 10.24
C TYR A 217 -4.42 -14.18 9.70
N ARG A 218 -5.07 -13.71 8.63
CA ARG A 218 -4.84 -12.36 8.08
C ARG A 218 -5.21 -11.28 9.09
N GLN A 219 -6.32 -11.45 9.82
CA GLN A 219 -6.72 -10.53 10.88
C GLN A 219 -5.70 -10.53 12.03
N GLY A 220 -5.26 -11.70 12.49
CA GLY A 220 -4.27 -11.83 13.58
C GLY A 220 -2.93 -11.20 13.22
N LEU A 221 -2.46 -11.38 11.99
CA LEU A 221 -1.24 -10.74 11.49
C LEU A 221 -1.38 -9.22 11.39
N PHE A 222 -2.55 -8.73 10.95
CA PHE A 222 -2.86 -7.31 10.96
C PHE A 222 -2.83 -6.73 12.37
N LEU A 223 -3.49 -7.38 13.34
CA LEU A 223 -3.49 -6.95 14.75
C LEU A 223 -2.08 -6.98 15.36
N LEU A 224 -1.28 -8.00 15.03
CA LEU A 224 0.14 -8.02 15.40
C LEU A 224 0.89 -6.79 14.86
N GLY A 225 0.60 -6.41 13.62
CA GLY A 225 1.11 -5.18 13.01
C GLY A 225 0.71 -3.90 13.76
N THR A 226 -0.52 -3.81 14.28
CA THR A 226 -0.94 -2.62 15.05
C THR A 226 -0.18 -2.51 16.37
N VAL A 227 0.12 -3.64 17.04
CA VAL A 227 0.97 -3.67 18.23
C VAL A 227 2.41 -3.28 17.90
N ILE A 228 2.95 -3.75 16.77
CA ILE A 228 4.28 -3.32 16.29
C ILE A 228 4.31 -1.80 16.08
N ASN A 229 3.26 -1.20 15.52
CA ASN A 229 3.19 0.26 15.39
C ASN A 229 3.29 0.98 16.74
N LYS A 230 2.64 0.46 17.80
CA LYS A 230 2.75 1.04 19.16
C LYS A 230 4.19 1.04 19.66
N ILE A 231 4.94 -0.05 19.44
CA ILE A 231 6.38 -0.14 19.75
C ILE A 231 7.16 0.90 18.95
N VAL A 232 6.90 1.04 17.65
CA VAL A 232 7.57 2.01 16.77
C VAL A 232 7.35 3.44 17.27
N VAL A 233 6.11 3.80 17.61
CA VAL A 233 5.77 5.13 18.15
C VAL A 233 6.45 5.37 19.50
N ALA A 234 6.45 4.38 20.39
CA ALA A 234 7.14 4.47 21.69
C ALA A 234 8.65 4.70 21.53
N GLN A 235 9.29 3.97 20.60
CA GLN A 235 10.70 4.15 20.25
C GLN A 235 11.00 5.55 19.73
N GLN A 236 10.12 6.09 18.88
CA GLN A 236 10.26 7.46 18.36
C GLN A 236 10.10 8.51 19.46
N LYS A 237 9.09 8.38 20.33
CA LYS A 237 8.88 9.29 21.47
C LYS A 237 10.10 9.34 22.39
N LYS A 238 10.63 8.17 22.78
CA LYS A 238 11.82 8.07 23.64
C LYS A 238 13.06 8.68 22.99
N ALA A 239 13.22 8.54 21.67
CA ALA A 239 14.32 9.16 20.94
C ALA A 239 14.19 10.69 20.86
N SER A 240 12.97 11.22 20.70
CA SER A 240 12.72 12.67 20.71
C SER A 240 13.00 13.30 22.07
N GLN A 241 12.56 12.67 23.16
CA GLN A 241 12.80 13.16 24.53
C GLN A 241 14.29 13.24 24.89
N LYS A 242 15.13 12.33 24.38
CA LYS A 242 16.58 12.36 24.60
C LYS A 242 17.28 13.52 23.89
N ASN A 243 16.70 14.04 22.81
CA ASN A 243 17.30 15.14 22.05
C ASN A 243 16.91 16.54 22.58
N GLU A 244 15.89 16.64 23.43
CA GLU A 244 15.46 17.90 24.07
C GLU A 244 16.22 18.18 25.39
N GLY A 245 17.02 17.24 25.90
CA GLY A 245 17.83 17.38 27.12
C GLY A 245 19.32 17.71 26.89
N GLY A 246 19.72 18.14 25.68
CA GLY A 246 21.08 18.55 25.38
C GLY A 246 21.20 20.07 25.26
N GLU A 247 21.81 20.74 26.23
CA GLU A 247 22.36 22.08 26.03
C GLU A 247 23.44 22.01 24.94
N GLY A 248 23.25 22.75 23.85
CA GLY A 248 24.31 23.01 22.87
C GLY A 248 23.85 23.02 21.41
N ASP A 249 24.03 24.19 20.78
CA ASP A 249 23.97 24.53 19.34
C ASP A 249 22.62 24.94 18.74
N GLU A 250 22.29 26.23 18.93
CA GLU A 250 21.23 26.96 18.22
C GLU A 250 21.45 27.10 16.69
N ASN A 251 22.59 26.65 16.14
CA ASN A 251 22.95 26.85 14.72
C ASN A 251 22.85 25.62 13.81
N LYS A 252 22.22 24.52 14.25
CA LYS A 252 21.84 23.41 13.36
C LYS A 252 20.33 23.32 13.22
N LYS A 253 19.73 24.22 12.42
CA LYS A 253 18.41 24.02 11.78
C LYS A 253 18.48 22.90 10.73
N GLY A 254 19.00 21.73 11.12
CA GLY A 254 18.88 20.50 10.36
C GLY A 254 17.50 19.89 10.63
N LYS A 255 16.78 19.52 9.56
CA LYS A 255 15.52 18.77 9.64
C LYS A 255 15.60 17.70 10.74
N PRO A 256 14.58 17.56 11.63
CA PRO A 256 14.60 16.54 12.66
C PRO A 256 14.88 15.17 12.01
N LYS A 257 15.99 14.51 12.40
CA LYS A 257 16.27 13.15 11.97
C LYS A 257 15.10 12.30 12.43
N LYS A 258 14.28 11.80 11.48
CA LYS A 258 13.24 10.81 11.77
C LYS A 258 13.90 9.67 12.54
N ALA A 259 13.56 9.52 13.82
CA ALA A 259 14.03 8.40 14.62
C ALA A 259 13.60 7.11 13.92
N THR A 260 14.57 6.38 13.37
CA THR A 260 14.32 5.12 12.70
C THR A 260 14.12 4.06 13.78
N SER A 261 12.94 3.42 13.79
CA SER A 261 12.65 2.35 14.76
C SER A 261 13.63 1.20 14.56
N THR A 262 14.28 0.78 15.65
CA THR A 262 15.15 -0.40 15.63
C THR A 262 14.37 -1.68 15.38
N PHE A 263 13.11 -1.72 15.81
CA PHE A 263 12.21 -2.85 15.55
C PHE A 263 11.94 -3.00 14.05
N LEU A 264 11.56 -1.92 13.36
CA LEU A 264 11.32 -1.97 11.91
C LEU A 264 12.56 -2.42 11.12
N LYS A 265 13.78 -2.10 11.57
CA LYS A 265 15.00 -2.56 10.92
C LYS A 265 15.27 -4.07 11.08
N LYS A 266 14.70 -4.69 12.11
CA LYS A 266 14.85 -6.14 12.37
C LYS A 266 13.81 -6.99 11.63
N LEU A 267 12.69 -6.40 11.21
CA LEU A 267 11.64 -7.12 10.51
C LEU A 267 12.17 -7.66 9.17
N ASN A 268 11.94 -8.95 8.89
CA ASN A 268 12.33 -9.54 7.62
C ASN A 268 11.32 -9.19 6.51
N TYR A 269 11.59 -8.14 5.75
CA TYR A 269 10.73 -7.70 4.65
C TYR A 269 10.76 -8.62 3.42
N SER A 270 11.73 -9.54 3.30
CA SER A 270 11.77 -10.50 2.19
C SER A 270 10.75 -11.63 2.35
N GLY A 271 10.16 -11.77 3.55
CA GLY A 271 9.16 -12.79 3.85
C GLY A 271 9.41 -13.47 5.20
N ILE A 272 8.34 -13.75 5.94
CA ILE A 272 8.38 -14.43 7.23
C ILE A 272 7.63 -15.75 7.09
N PRO A 273 8.31 -16.91 7.09
CA PRO A 273 7.63 -18.20 7.02
C PRO A 273 6.60 -18.34 8.14
N ALA A 274 5.45 -18.95 7.85
CA ALA A 274 4.34 -19.07 8.80
C ALA A 274 4.77 -19.71 10.14
N HIS A 275 5.64 -20.73 10.11
CA HIS A 275 6.17 -21.38 11.32
C HIS A 275 7.04 -20.47 12.20
N ARG A 276 7.52 -19.32 11.70
CA ARG A 276 8.29 -18.34 12.48
C ARG A 276 7.42 -17.24 13.10
N VAL A 277 6.12 -17.22 12.84
CA VAL A 277 5.21 -16.20 13.38
C VAL A 277 5.15 -16.26 14.90
N SER A 278 5.23 -17.44 15.51
CA SER A 278 5.30 -17.62 16.97
C SER A 278 6.52 -16.94 17.60
N ASN A 279 7.69 -17.07 16.97
CA ASN A 279 8.92 -16.42 17.41
C ASN A 279 8.81 -14.90 17.32
N LEU A 280 8.24 -14.40 16.21
CA LEU A 280 7.98 -12.96 16.06
C LEU A 280 7.01 -12.47 17.13
N LEU A 281 5.95 -13.22 17.42
CA LEU A 281 4.96 -12.87 18.43
C LEU A 281 5.58 -12.74 19.81
N ALA A 282 6.45 -13.67 20.19
CA ALA A 282 7.22 -13.61 21.44
C ALA A 282 8.14 -12.38 21.47
N GLU A 283 8.83 -12.08 20.36
CA GLU A 283 9.68 -10.89 20.26
C GLU A 283 8.86 -9.60 20.44
N VAL A 284 7.73 -9.46 19.74
CA VAL A 284 6.84 -8.29 19.87
C VAL A 284 6.36 -8.13 21.31
N LYS A 285 5.98 -9.22 21.99
CA LYS A 285 5.56 -9.20 23.40
C LYS A 285 6.67 -8.68 24.31
N ASN A 286 7.89 -9.19 24.18
CA ASN A 286 9.04 -8.71 24.94
C ASN A 286 9.29 -7.21 24.70
N TYR A 287 9.18 -6.74 23.45
CA TYR A 287 9.30 -5.31 23.15
C TYR A 287 8.19 -4.47 23.75
N THR A 288 6.94 -4.97 23.82
CA THR A 288 5.88 -4.22 24.52
C THR A 288 6.15 -4.08 26.02
N GLU A 289 6.74 -5.09 26.66
CA GLU A 289 7.14 -5.02 28.08
C GLU A 289 8.30 -4.03 28.29
N ILE A 290 9.27 -3.97 27.36
CA ILE A 290 10.39 -3.02 27.44
C ILE A 290 9.93 -1.56 27.32
N TYR A 291 8.89 -1.30 26.51
CA TYR A 291 8.38 0.04 26.23
C TYR A 291 7.05 0.34 26.94
N ASP A 292 6.73 -0.43 27.97
CA ASP A 292 5.42 -0.43 28.63
C ASP A 292 4.99 0.97 29.10
N GLU A 293 5.91 1.68 29.74
CA GLU A 293 5.71 3.05 30.24
C GLU A 293 5.43 4.08 29.13
N GLN A 294 5.92 3.84 27.91
CA GLN A 294 5.75 4.76 26.78
C GLN A 294 4.55 4.39 25.89
N ILE A 295 3.98 3.21 26.07
CA ILE A 295 2.78 2.75 25.38
C ILE A 295 1.58 3.26 26.20
N SER A 296 1.13 4.45 25.85
CA SER A 296 0.09 5.19 26.57
C SER A 296 -1.33 4.58 26.53
N TYR A 297 -1.54 3.50 25.78
CA TYR A 297 -2.84 2.82 25.70
C TYR A 297 -2.68 1.32 25.45
N LYS A 298 -2.94 0.53 26.50
CA LYS A 298 -3.05 -0.93 26.44
C LYS A 298 -4.50 -1.28 26.10
N GLU A 299 -4.70 -1.90 24.94
CA GLU A 299 -5.97 -2.59 24.68
C GLU A 299 -5.89 -3.93 25.42
N PRO A 300 -6.61 -4.12 26.54
CA PRO A 300 -6.37 -5.25 27.44
C PRO A 300 -6.51 -6.61 26.73
N GLU A 301 -7.35 -6.66 25.69
CA GLU A 301 -7.72 -7.88 24.98
C GLU A 301 -6.97 -8.09 23.65
N ILE A 302 -6.08 -7.18 23.25
CA ILE A 302 -5.42 -7.26 21.93
C ILE A 302 -4.58 -8.54 21.80
N TRP A 303 -3.91 -8.93 22.88
CA TRP A 303 -3.09 -10.14 22.92
C TRP A 303 -3.93 -11.41 22.84
N GLY A 304 -5.08 -11.44 23.52
CA GLY A 304 -6.04 -12.54 23.42
C GLY A 304 -6.54 -12.70 21.98
N ASN A 305 -6.92 -11.58 21.34
CA ASN A 305 -7.37 -11.56 19.95
C ASN A 305 -6.29 -12.00 18.95
N ILE A 306 -5.03 -11.61 19.17
CA ILE A 306 -3.90 -12.04 18.33
C ILE A 306 -3.64 -13.54 18.50
N MET A 307 -3.57 -14.02 19.75
CA MET A 307 -3.28 -15.43 20.05
C MET A 307 -4.37 -16.36 19.50
N ASP A 308 -5.64 -16.03 19.73
CA ASP A 308 -6.80 -16.78 19.23
C ASP A 308 -6.75 -16.90 17.70
N ARG A 309 -6.48 -15.80 17.00
CA ARG A 309 -6.46 -15.74 15.53
C ARG A 309 -5.24 -16.38 14.88
N LEU A 310 -4.09 -16.38 15.57
CA LEU A 310 -2.82 -16.91 15.04
C LEU A 310 -2.56 -18.36 15.44
N GLN A 311 -3.43 -18.97 16.25
CA GLN A 311 -3.30 -20.36 16.65
C GLN A 311 -3.34 -21.29 15.42
N GLY A 312 -2.28 -22.08 15.23
CA GLY A 312 -2.19 -23.03 14.11
C GLY A 312 -1.75 -22.42 12.78
N ILE A 313 -1.31 -21.15 12.76
CA ILE A 313 -0.88 -20.46 11.53
C ILE A 313 0.26 -21.17 10.81
N GLU A 314 1.10 -21.92 11.53
CA GLU A 314 2.19 -22.72 10.96
C GLU A 314 1.70 -23.74 9.91
N ASN A 315 0.44 -24.18 10.02
CA ASN A 315 -0.21 -25.13 9.11
C ASN A 315 -1.03 -24.46 7.99
N SER A 316 -1.00 -23.12 7.90
CA SER A 316 -1.87 -22.37 6.98
C SER A 316 -1.48 -22.45 5.51
N GLY A 317 -0.25 -22.87 5.18
CA GLY A 317 0.29 -22.79 3.81
C GLY A 317 0.55 -21.37 3.30
N MET A 318 0.37 -20.34 4.15
CA MET A 318 0.59 -18.95 3.80
C MET A 318 2.05 -18.69 3.44
N LYS A 319 2.27 -17.97 2.33
CA LYS A 319 3.63 -17.63 1.89
C LYS A 319 4.24 -16.56 2.80
N GLY A 320 5.57 -16.52 2.86
CA GLY A 320 6.26 -15.59 3.74
C GLY A 320 6.00 -14.12 3.41
N GLU A 321 5.83 -13.81 2.12
CA GLU A 321 5.51 -12.47 1.62
C GLU A 321 4.09 -12.04 2.02
N GLU A 322 3.15 -12.98 2.10
CA GLU A 322 1.79 -12.73 2.59
C GLU A 322 1.80 -12.42 4.09
N VAL A 323 2.54 -13.21 4.88
CA VAL A 323 2.68 -12.98 6.32
C VAL A 323 3.17 -11.56 6.60
N VAL A 324 4.25 -11.16 5.92
CA VAL A 324 4.82 -9.81 6.04
C VAL A 324 3.82 -8.75 5.56
N PHE A 325 3.14 -8.97 4.44
CA PHE A 325 2.19 -8.01 3.90
C PHE A 325 1.07 -7.64 4.89
N TYR A 326 0.47 -8.62 5.56
CA TYR A 326 -0.61 -8.33 6.52
C TYR A 326 -0.10 -7.64 7.79
N ILE A 327 1.10 -7.99 8.27
CA ILE A 327 1.78 -7.28 9.36
C ILE A 327 2.03 -5.82 8.97
N LEU A 328 2.61 -5.59 7.79
CA LEU A 328 2.87 -4.24 7.28
C LEU A 328 1.60 -3.42 7.11
N THR A 329 0.51 -4.05 6.66
CA THR A 329 -0.79 -3.41 6.53
C THR A 329 -1.31 -2.94 7.90
N GLY A 330 -1.19 -3.77 8.94
CA GLY A 330 -1.52 -3.39 10.32
C GLY A 330 -0.67 -2.25 10.86
N ILE A 331 0.65 -2.30 10.64
CA ILE A 331 1.58 -1.24 11.03
C ILE A 331 1.19 0.09 10.38
N SER A 332 0.91 0.03 9.08
CA SER A 332 0.59 1.16 8.23
C SER A 332 -0.76 1.79 8.59
N TYR A 333 -1.79 0.97 8.82
CA TYR A 333 -3.12 1.44 9.20
C TYR A 333 -3.16 2.05 10.60
N ALA A 334 -2.50 1.45 11.58
CA ALA A 334 -2.38 2.04 12.92
C ALA A 334 -1.64 3.40 12.86
N GLY A 335 -0.60 3.50 12.03
CA GLY A 335 0.07 4.77 11.76
C GLY A 335 -0.86 5.82 11.14
N TYR A 336 -1.68 5.41 10.16
CA TYR A 336 -2.72 6.25 9.57
C TYR A 336 -3.71 6.78 10.63
N LEU A 337 -4.24 5.92 11.50
CA LEU A 337 -5.16 6.33 12.56
C LEU A 337 -4.53 7.37 13.50
N GLY A 338 -3.27 7.16 13.89
CA GLY A 338 -2.53 8.13 14.71
C GLY A 338 -2.34 9.49 14.01
N MET A 339 -2.10 9.49 12.70
CA MET A 339 -2.00 10.73 11.92
C MET A 339 -3.35 11.46 11.82
N ILE A 340 -4.45 10.73 11.57
CA ILE A 340 -5.80 11.30 11.51
C ILE A 340 -6.19 11.93 12.84
N HIS A 341 -6.00 11.20 13.95
CA HIS A 341 -6.30 11.70 15.29
C HIS A 341 -5.55 13.00 15.57
N SER A 342 -4.23 13.02 15.35
CA SER A 342 -3.42 14.21 15.56
C SER A 342 -3.82 15.40 14.69
N LYS A 343 -4.30 15.15 13.45
CA LYS A 343 -4.79 16.22 12.57
C LYS A 343 -6.14 16.77 13.01
N LYS A 344 -7.05 15.92 13.49
CA LYS A 344 -8.36 16.34 14.00
C LYS A 344 -8.21 17.16 15.29
N GLU A 345 -7.38 16.70 16.24
CA GLU A 345 -7.07 17.45 17.47
C GLU A 345 -6.42 18.83 17.22
N LYS A 346 -5.65 18.97 16.14
CA LYS A 346 -5.03 20.25 15.75
C LYS A 346 -5.96 21.18 14.98
N GLY A 347 -7.05 20.66 14.41
CA GLY A 347 -8.07 21.48 13.74
C GLY A 347 -9.16 21.98 14.69
N GLU A 348 -9.27 21.38 15.88
CA GLU A 348 -10.18 21.79 16.96
C GLU A 348 -9.57 22.81 17.94
N LYS A 349 -8.27 23.08 17.81
CA LYS A 349 -7.56 24.18 18.50
C LYS A 349 -7.34 25.34 17.53
#